data_AF-A0A922X971-F1
#
_entry.id   AF-A0A922X971-F1
#
_cell.length_a   1.000
_cell.length_b   1.000
_cell.length_c   1.000
_cell.angle_alpha   90.00
_cell.angle_beta   90.00
_cell.angle_gamma   90.00
#
_symmetry.space_group_name_H-M   'P 1'
#
loop_
_entity.id
_entity.type
_entity.pdbx_description
1 polymer ?
#
loop_
_entity_poly.entity_id
_entity_poly.type
_entity_poly.pdbx_seq_one_letter_code
_entity_poly.pdbx_strand_id
1 'polypeptide(L)'
;MAIVAVWSGAAAAIPIPLFNTGTDPVNAAWGAANVPDIHYFYTLSPTAGPPVTVDATGYPIAGGPWVANNANSRWIGPDQFSYGPAGNYTYATQFFLPPTTNLSTVSVSGMWATDDPGLDIEINTLSTGQVSAGFTSLVPFSITSGFQLGLNTIEFLVQNAGGPTGLRVDKIQGSYSLIPEPGTFALAAAGLARIAAIRRRRATTL
;
A
#
# COMPACT_ATOMS: atom_id res chain seq x y z
N MET A 1 -9.02 39.30 29.79
CA MET A 1 -8.73 38.74 28.46
C MET A 1 -8.70 37.23 28.60
N ALA A 2 -9.61 36.51 27.95
CA ALA A 2 -9.56 35.04 27.92
C ALA A 2 -8.81 34.63 26.65
N ILE A 3 -7.62 34.08 26.80
CA ILE A 3 -6.85 33.49 25.71
C ILE A 3 -7.52 32.15 25.40
N VAL A 4 -8.14 32.02 24.24
CA VAL A 4 -8.63 30.74 23.74
C VAL A 4 -7.41 30.05 23.12
N ALA A 5 -6.85 29.08 23.83
CA ALA A 5 -5.81 28.22 23.28
C ALA A 5 -6.47 27.28 22.26
N VAL A 6 -6.20 27.50 20.97
CA VAL A 6 -6.52 26.54 19.93
C VAL A 6 -5.46 25.43 20.03
N TRP A 7 -5.84 24.29 20.58
CA TRP A 7 -5.00 23.09 20.55
C TRP A 7 -5.04 22.53 19.12
N SER A 8 -3.97 22.73 18.35
CA SER A 8 -3.69 21.91 17.19
C SER A 8 -3.18 20.56 17.69
N GLY A 9 -4.05 19.55 17.77
CA GLY A 9 -3.60 18.18 17.96
C GLY A 9 -2.70 17.80 16.78
N ALA A 10 -1.51 17.24 17.05
CA ALA A 10 -0.69 16.65 16.00
C ALA A 10 -1.53 15.55 15.32
N ALA A 11 -1.65 15.60 13.99
CA ALA A 11 -2.38 14.58 13.27
C ALA A 11 -1.62 13.25 13.42
N ALA A 12 -2.25 12.27 14.07
CA ALA A 12 -1.66 10.94 14.21
C ALA A 12 -1.63 10.25 12.84
N ALA A 13 -0.50 9.61 12.52
CA ALA A 13 -0.39 8.79 11.32
C ALA A 13 -1.27 7.54 11.46
N ILE A 14 -2.23 7.39 10.55
CA ILE A 14 -3.14 6.25 10.44
C ILE A 14 -2.52 5.26 9.45
N PRO A 15 -2.35 3.98 9.82
CA PRO A 15 -1.81 2.97 8.91
C PRO A 15 -2.78 2.66 7.78
N ILE A 16 -2.23 2.42 6.58
CA ILE A 16 -2.96 1.89 5.43
C ILE A 16 -2.89 0.36 5.49
N PRO A 17 -4.02 -0.37 5.37
CA PRO A 17 -4.01 -1.82 5.34
C PRO A 17 -3.41 -2.31 4.01
N LEU A 18 -2.12 -2.62 4.02
CA LEU A 18 -1.37 -3.18 2.90
C LEU A 18 -0.82 -4.55 3.29
N PHE A 19 -0.70 -5.43 2.31
CA PHE A 19 -0.30 -6.83 2.50
C PHE A 19 0.88 -7.16 1.59
N ASN A 20 1.82 -7.95 2.10
CA ASN A 20 2.90 -8.49 1.30
C ASN A 20 2.38 -9.58 0.35
N THR A 21 3.15 -9.89 -0.70
CA THR A 21 2.80 -10.98 -1.61
C THR A 21 2.84 -12.34 -0.91
N GLY A 22 1.95 -13.23 -1.32
CA GLY A 22 1.86 -14.62 -0.90
C GLY A 22 1.52 -14.79 0.58
N THR A 23 0.68 -13.90 1.11
CA THR A 23 0.24 -13.91 2.51
C THR A 23 -1.24 -14.24 2.67
N ASP A 24 -1.57 -14.67 3.88
CA ASP A 24 -2.93 -14.93 4.33
C ASP A 24 -3.68 -13.62 4.67
N PRO A 25 -4.96 -13.68 5.07
CA PRO A 25 -5.73 -12.48 5.43
C PRO A 25 -5.20 -11.67 6.61
N VAL A 26 -4.24 -12.19 7.38
CA VAL A 26 -3.60 -11.49 8.51
C VAL A 26 -2.14 -11.11 8.22
N ASN A 27 -1.74 -11.15 6.94
CA ASN A 27 -0.41 -10.79 6.43
C ASN A 27 0.74 -11.72 6.89
N ALA A 28 0.43 -12.98 7.20
CA ALA A 28 1.43 -14.02 7.42
C ALA A 28 1.68 -14.81 6.13
N ALA A 29 2.94 -15.14 5.83
CA ALA A 29 3.27 -15.90 4.61
C ALA A 29 2.61 -17.28 4.61
N TRP A 30 1.98 -17.66 3.49
CA TRP A 30 1.42 -19.00 3.33
C TRP A 30 2.49 -20.09 3.46
N GLY A 31 2.19 -21.21 4.12
CA GLY A 31 3.11 -22.35 4.14
C GLY A 31 3.18 -23.08 2.81
N ALA A 32 2.04 -23.18 2.12
CA ALA A 32 1.86 -23.97 0.91
C ALA A 32 2.23 -23.22 -0.38
N ALA A 33 2.63 -23.99 -1.39
CA ALA A 33 2.77 -23.54 -2.78
C ALA A 33 1.42 -23.60 -3.51
N ASN A 34 1.35 -22.98 -4.69
CA ASN A 34 0.19 -22.95 -5.57
C ASN A 34 -1.09 -22.35 -4.94
N VAL A 35 -0.93 -21.50 -3.92
CA VAL A 35 -2.06 -20.81 -3.29
C VAL A 35 -2.30 -19.51 -4.06
N PRO A 36 -3.51 -19.27 -4.61
CA PRO A 36 -3.85 -17.98 -5.19
C PRO A 36 -3.60 -16.83 -4.22
N ASP A 37 -2.89 -15.81 -4.68
CA ASP A 37 -2.73 -14.59 -3.89
C ASP A 37 -4.09 -13.87 -3.80
N ILE A 38 -4.45 -13.45 -2.59
CA ILE A 38 -5.73 -12.80 -2.31
C ILE A 38 -5.61 -11.27 -2.26
N HIS A 39 -4.39 -10.74 -2.29
CA HIS A 39 -4.05 -9.31 -2.17
C HIS A 39 -3.51 -8.73 -3.48
N TYR A 40 -3.02 -9.60 -4.38
CA TYR A 40 -2.46 -9.25 -5.67
C TYR A 40 -3.18 -9.96 -6.82
N PHE A 41 -3.37 -9.24 -7.93
CA PHE A 41 -3.98 -9.77 -9.16
C PHE A 41 -3.25 -9.25 -10.39
N TYR A 42 -3.50 -9.85 -11.56
CA TYR A 42 -2.94 -9.33 -12.82
C TYR A 42 -3.87 -8.28 -13.44
N THR A 43 -3.32 -7.13 -13.83
CA THR A 43 -3.96 -6.21 -14.79
C THR A 43 -3.51 -6.48 -16.22
N LEU A 44 -2.33 -7.10 -16.38
CA LEU A 44 -1.82 -7.64 -17.63
C LEU A 44 -1.08 -8.95 -17.35
N SER A 45 -1.40 -10.01 -18.08
CA SER A 45 -0.65 -11.27 -18.04
C SER A 45 -0.83 -12.06 -19.33
N PRO A 46 0.22 -12.74 -19.84
CA PRO A 46 0.12 -13.77 -20.87
C PRO A 46 -0.58 -15.05 -20.39
N THR A 47 -0.79 -15.23 -19.08
CA THR A 47 -1.43 -16.41 -18.49
C THR A 47 -2.84 -16.08 -17.96
N ALA A 48 -3.68 -17.11 -17.86
CA ALA A 48 -5.00 -17.01 -17.26
C ALA A 48 -4.96 -17.32 -15.75
N GLY A 49 -5.84 -16.68 -14.99
CA GLY A 49 -5.96 -16.87 -13.54
C GLY A 49 -5.16 -15.87 -12.71
N PRO A 50 -5.30 -15.91 -11.37
CA PRO A 50 -4.54 -15.05 -10.47
C PRO A 50 -3.09 -15.51 -10.35
N PRO A 51 -2.18 -14.63 -9.88
CA PRO A 51 -0.88 -15.08 -9.42
C PRO A 51 -1.02 -16.04 -8.23
N VAL A 52 -0.12 -17.02 -8.13
CA VAL A 52 -0.11 -18.02 -7.06
C VAL A 52 1.24 -18.06 -6.36
N THR A 53 1.29 -18.54 -5.12
CA THR A 53 2.55 -18.72 -4.38
C THR A 53 3.47 -19.72 -5.08
N VAL A 54 4.72 -19.32 -5.27
CA VAL A 54 5.78 -20.18 -5.83
C VAL A 54 6.27 -21.17 -4.76
N ASP A 55 6.57 -22.39 -5.19
CA ASP A 55 7.18 -23.42 -4.36
C ASP A 55 8.58 -22.99 -3.92
N ALA A 56 8.74 -22.81 -2.61
CA ALA A 56 10.00 -22.40 -2.00
C ALA A 56 10.98 -23.56 -1.82
N THR A 57 10.54 -24.81 -2.03
CA THR A 57 11.34 -26.02 -1.80
C THR A 57 12.09 -26.49 -3.05
N GLY A 58 11.79 -25.91 -4.21
CA GLY A 58 12.46 -26.18 -5.48
C GLY A 58 12.97 -24.93 -6.19
N TYR A 59 13.56 -25.14 -7.36
CA TYR A 59 13.93 -24.07 -8.29
C TYR A 59 12.67 -23.28 -8.70
N PRO A 60 12.72 -21.93 -8.78
CA PRO A 60 13.91 -21.07 -8.80
C PRO A 60 14.39 -20.56 -7.43
N ILE A 61 13.75 -20.95 -6.33
CA ILE A 61 14.08 -20.46 -4.97
C ILE A 61 15.12 -21.35 -4.30
N ALA A 62 14.76 -22.58 -3.97
CA ALA A 62 15.71 -23.54 -3.40
C ALA A 62 16.59 -24.11 -4.51
N GLY A 63 17.91 -23.99 -4.33
CA GLY A 63 18.87 -24.39 -5.36
C GLY A 63 18.88 -23.48 -6.60
N GLY A 64 18.16 -22.36 -6.57
CA GLY A 64 18.17 -21.33 -7.60
C GLY A 64 18.58 -19.96 -7.06
N PRO A 65 18.58 -18.92 -7.92
CA PRO A 65 19.15 -17.62 -7.59
C PRO A 65 18.15 -16.66 -6.92
N TRP A 66 16.88 -17.02 -6.79
CA TRP A 66 15.87 -16.13 -6.23
C TRP A 66 16.09 -15.89 -4.74
N VAL A 67 15.94 -14.63 -4.31
CA VAL A 67 15.98 -14.27 -2.90
C VAL A 67 14.94 -15.07 -2.13
N ALA A 68 15.37 -15.75 -1.08
CA ALA A 68 14.53 -16.67 -0.32
C ALA A 68 13.30 -16.00 0.30
N ASN A 69 12.16 -16.68 0.29
CA ASN A 69 10.96 -16.30 1.03
C ASN A 69 11.25 -16.12 2.52
N ASN A 70 10.39 -15.39 3.23
CA ASN A 70 10.47 -15.27 4.69
C ASN A 70 9.09 -15.43 5.33
N ALA A 71 9.01 -15.23 6.65
CA ALA A 71 7.78 -15.40 7.42
C ALA A 71 6.65 -14.42 7.03
N ASN A 72 6.99 -13.32 6.33
CA ASN A 72 6.07 -12.22 6.04
C ASN A 72 5.75 -12.09 4.55
N SER A 73 6.50 -12.72 3.64
CA SER A 73 6.26 -12.61 2.19
C SER A 73 6.80 -13.79 1.40
N ARG A 74 6.13 -14.06 0.27
CA ARG A 74 6.55 -15.06 -0.72
C ARG A 74 6.54 -14.52 -2.12
N TRP A 75 7.35 -15.13 -2.97
CA TRP A 75 7.19 -15.02 -4.40
C TRP A 75 5.82 -15.51 -4.86
N ILE A 76 5.22 -14.73 -5.74
CA ILE A 76 4.03 -15.09 -6.51
C ILE A 76 4.36 -15.04 -8.00
N GLY A 77 3.72 -15.91 -8.77
CA GLY A 77 3.96 -16.06 -10.20
C GLY A 77 2.80 -16.73 -10.93
N PRO A 78 2.97 -17.08 -12.21
CA PRO A 78 1.92 -17.66 -13.05
C PRO A 78 1.49 -19.06 -12.60
N ASP A 79 2.41 -19.84 -12.01
CA ASP A 79 2.14 -21.13 -11.40
C ASP A 79 3.11 -21.39 -10.22
N GLN A 80 2.96 -22.53 -9.55
CA GLN A 80 3.83 -22.90 -8.42
C GLN A 80 5.31 -23.09 -8.77
N PHE A 81 5.63 -23.32 -10.04
CA PHE A 81 7.00 -23.46 -10.54
C PHE A 81 7.51 -22.16 -11.16
N SER A 82 6.68 -21.10 -11.13
CA SER A 82 6.93 -19.80 -11.72
C SER A 82 7.08 -19.82 -13.26
N TYR A 83 6.68 -20.90 -13.95
CA TYR A 83 6.82 -20.96 -15.40
C TYR A 83 5.74 -20.12 -16.10
N GLY A 84 6.17 -19.07 -16.79
CA GLY A 84 5.31 -18.21 -17.59
C GLY A 84 5.85 -17.99 -19.01
N PRO A 85 4.98 -17.78 -20.01
CA PRO A 85 5.42 -17.27 -21.31
C PRO A 85 6.21 -15.96 -21.16
N ALA A 86 7.17 -15.73 -22.06
CA ALA A 86 7.84 -14.44 -22.18
C ALA A 86 6.81 -13.34 -22.50
N GLY A 87 7.02 -12.15 -21.95
CA GLY A 87 6.08 -11.03 -22.07
C GLY A 87 6.00 -10.18 -20.81
N ASN A 88 5.10 -9.21 -20.82
CA ASN A 88 4.91 -8.30 -19.70
C ASN A 88 3.84 -8.84 -18.74
N TYR A 89 4.14 -8.77 -17.44
CA TYR A 89 3.24 -9.10 -16.34
C TYR A 89 3.08 -7.85 -15.49
N THR A 90 1.85 -7.41 -15.28
CA THR A 90 1.54 -6.30 -14.37
C THR A 90 0.74 -6.83 -13.19
N TYR A 91 1.39 -6.85 -12.02
CA TYR A 91 0.78 -7.26 -10.76
C TYR A 91 0.23 -6.03 -10.06
N ALA A 92 -1.00 -6.09 -9.58
CA ALA A 92 -1.68 -4.96 -8.97
C ALA A 92 -2.16 -5.31 -7.55
N THR A 93 -2.10 -4.32 -6.66
CA THR A 93 -2.76 -4.35 -5.35
C THR A 93 -3.49 -3.04 -5.11
N GLN A 94 -4.49 -3.06 -4.22
CA GLN A 94 -5.39 -1.93 -4.02
C GLN A 94 -5.59 -1.60 -2.54
N PHE A 95 -5.77 -0.31 -2.25
CA PHE A 95 -6.14 0.18 -0.93
C PHE A 95 -7.06 1.39 -1.04
N PHE A 96 -7.75 1.71 0.04
CA PHE A 96 -8.73 2.80 0.08
C PHE A 96 -8.27 3.92 1.02
N LEU A 97 -8.42 5.17 0.57
CA LEU A 97 -8.19 6.39 1.36
C LEU A 97 -9.52 7.10 1.66
N PRO A 98 -9.88 7.32 2.93
CA PRO A 98 -11.12 8.05 3.29
C PRO A 98 -11.14 9.48 2.75
N PRO A 99 -12.33 10.08 2.52
CA PRO A 99 -12.46 11.47 2.04
C PRO A 99 -11.82 12.53 2.93
N THR A 100 -11.60 12.23 4.21
CA THR A 100 -10.97 13.11 5.21
C THR A 100 -9.45 13.02 5.22
N THR A 101 -8.85 12.24 4.30
CA THR A 101 -7.41 12.08 4.18
C THR A 101 -6.73 13.34 3.67
N ASN A 102 -5.64 13.74 4.31
CA ASN A 102 -4.72 14.72 3.77
C ASN A 102 -3.73 14.04 2.81
N LEU A 103 -3.98 14.14 1.51
CA LEU A 103 -3.20 13.45 0.47
C LEU A 103 -1.70 13.78 0.49
N SER A 104 -1.29 14.96 0.96
CA SER A 104 0.14 15.34 1.02
C SER A 104 0.92 14.60 2.12
N THR A 105 0.22 13.90 3.01
CA THR A 105 0.81 13.10 4.10
C THR A 105 0.81 11.61 3.78
N VAL A 106 0.18 11.20 2.68
CA VAL A 106 0.11 9.80 2.29
C VAL A 106 1.49 9.37 1.82
N SER A 107 1.94 8.24 2.35
CA SER A 107 3.16 7.58 1.89
C SER A 107 2.97 6.07 1.92
N VAL A 108 3.54 5.39 0.94
CA VAL A 108 3.65 3.94 0.88
C VAL A 108 5.10 3.59 0.59
N SER A 109 5.64 2.59 1.27
CA SER A 109 7.01 2.12 1.06
C SER A 109 7.07 0.62 1.25
N GLY A 110 8.11 0.00 0.72
CA GLY A 110 8.34 -1.42 0.89
C GLY A 110 9.61 -1.86 0.20
N MET A 111 9.73 -3.17 0.03
CA MET A 111 10.81 -3.80 -0.70
C MET A 111 10.21 -4.69 -1.78
N TRP A 112 10.84 -4.77 -2.95
CA TRP A 112 10.36 -5.62 -4.04
C TRP A 112 11.50 -6.30 -4.79
N ALA A 113 11.22 -7.47 -5.35
CA ALA A 113 12.07 -8.24 -6.23
C ALA A 113 11.20 -8.80 -7.37
N THR A 114 11.80 -8.99 -8.53
CA THR A 114 11.10 -9.38 -9.77
C THR A 114 11.89 -10.45 -10.53
N ASP A 115 11.25 -11.19 -11.41
CA ASP A 115 11.94 -11.99 -12.44
C ASP A 115 11.24 -11.80 -13.79
N ASP A 116 11.85 -11.21 -14.84
CA ASP A 116 13.24 -10.70 -14.93
C ASP A 116 13.32 -9.23 -14.38
N PRO A 117 13.46 -8.13 -15.17
CA PRO A 117 13.49 -6.80 -14.56
C PRO A 117 12.10 -6.29 -14.18
N GLY A 118 12.05 -5.53 -13.09
CA GLY A 118 10.93 -4.65 -12.78
C GLY A 118 11.09 -3.34 -13.54
N LEU A 119 10.14 -3.03 -14.41
CA LEU A 119 10.18 -1.89 -15.31
C LEU A 119 9.68 -0.59 -14.66
N ASP A 120 8.71 -0.69 -13.76
CA ASP A 120 8.19 0.45 -13.01
C ASP A 120 7.34 -0.02 -11.82
N ILE A 121 7.09 0.92 -10.90
CA ILE A 121 5.95 0.88 -10.00
C ILE A 121 5.06 2.08 -10.35
N GLU A 122 3.80 1.83 -10.67
CA GLU A 122 2.81 2.87 -10.94
C GLU A 122 1.80 2.99 -9.79
N ILE A 123 1.34 4.21 -9.53
CA ILE A 123 0.23 4.49 -8.62
C ILE A 123 -0.86 5.21 -9.42
N ASN A 124 -2.03 4.59 -9.55
CA ASN A 124 -3.13 5.13 -10.36
C ASN A 124 -2.67 5.52 -11.78
N THR A 125 -1.94 4.61 -12.44
CA THR A 125 -1.32 4.78 -13.78
C THR A 125 -0.27 5.90 -13.87
N LEU A 126 0.22 6.41 -12.74
CA LEU A 126 1.30 7.39 -12.70
C LEU A 126 2.60 6.68 -12.32
N SER A 127 3.56 6.73 -13.24
CA SER A 127 4.93 6.22 -13.03
C SER A 127 5.59 6.83 -11.81
N THR A 128 6.27 5.99 -11.03
CA THR A 128 7.20 6.43 -9.98
C THR A 128 8.66 6.38 -10.44
N GLY A 129 8.94 5.74 -11.58
CA GLY A 129 10.28 5.59 -12.15
C GLY A 129 11.16 4.59 -11.39
N GLN A 130 10.57 3.80 -10.51
CA GLN A 130 11.29 2.86 -9.65
C GLN A 130 11.42 1.52 -10.35
N VAL A 131 12.66 1.05 -10.50
CA VAL A 131 12.99 -0.20 -11.19
C VAL A 131 13.57 -1.23 -10.25
N SER A 132 13.48 -2.50 -10.63
CA SER A 132 14.12 -3.63 -9.94
C SER A 132 15.04 -4.36 -10.90
N ALA A 133 16.27 -4.61 -10.46
CA ALA A 133 17.27 -5.31 -11.26
C ALA A 133 17.00 -6.82 -11.41
N GLY A 134 16.10 -7.39 -10.60
CA GLY A 134 15.68 -8.78 -10.71
C GLY A 134 15.63 -9.53 -9.39
N PHE A 135 15.86 -10.83 -9.47
CA PHE A 135 15.38 -11.80 -8.47
C PHE A 135 16.35 -12.09 -7.33
N THR A 136 17.60 -11.63 -7.40
CA THR A 136 18.66 -12.00 -6.44
C THR A 136 18.56 -11.25 -5.11
N SER A 137 17.86 -10.12 -5.07
CA SER A 137 17.69 -9.31 -3.86
C SER A 137 16.43 -8.45 -3.92
N LEU A 138 15.82 -8.23 -2.76
CA LEU A 138 14.79 -7.21 -2.57
C LEU A 138 15.44 -5.81 -2.57
N VAL A 139 14.91 -4.89 -3.38
CA VAL A 139 15.31 -3.47 -3.40
C VAL A 139 14.20 -2.59 -2.80
N PRO A 140 14.52 -1.45 -2.17
CA PRO A 140 13.49 -0.58 -1.58
C PRO A 140 12.72 0.20 -2.64
N PHE A 141 11.47 0.54 -2.32
CA PHE A 141 10.67 1.52 -3.06
C PHE A 141 9.89 2.44 -2.10
N SER A 142 9.54 3.64 -2.59
CA SER A 142 8.74 4.63 -1.88
C SER A 142 7.83 5.40 -2.85
N ILE A 143 6.57 5.61 -2.45
CA ILE A 143 5.54 6.35 -3.19
C ILE A 143 5.04 7.46 -2.26
N THR A 144 5.21 8.71 -2.67
CA THR A 144 4.87 9.91 -1.86
C THR A 144 3.92 10.86 -2.59
N SER A 145 3.46 10.50 -3.78
CA SER A 145 2.58 11.29 -4.64
C SER A 145 1.75 10.38 -5.54
N GLY A 146 0.81 10.95 -6.31
CA GLY A 146 -0.08 10.19 -7.21
C GLY A 146 -1.29 9.53 -6.53
N PHE A 147 -1.42 9.71 -5.21
CA PHE A 147 -2.57 9.24 -4.44
C PHE A 147 -3.84 10.05 -4.72
N GLN A 148 -4.99 9.38 -4.64
CA GLN A 148 -6.31 9.98 -4.73
C GLN A 148 -7.21 9.57 -3.57
N LEU A 149 -8.25 10.34 -3.29
CA LEU A 149 -9.29 9.89 -2.35
C LEU A 149 -10.03 8.70 -2.95
N GLY A 150 -10.43 7.75 -2.10
CA GLY A 150 -11.07 6.52 -2.54
C GLY A 150 -10.07 5.43 -2.89
N LEU A 151 -10.38 4.63 -3.92
CA LEU A 151 -9.58 3.49 -4.34
C LEU A 151 -8.28 3.93 -5.01
N ASN A 152 -7.17 3.37 -4.56
CA ASN A 152 -5.85 3.54 -5.16
C ASN A 152 -5.34 2.17 -5.61
N THR A 153 -4.72 2.11 -6.78
CA THR A 153 -4.09 0.89 -7.32
C THR A 153 -2.59 1.11 -7.46
N ILE A 154 -1.79 0.23 -6.85
CA ILE A 154 -0.35 0.15 -7.07
C ILE A 154 -0.11 -1.00 -8.05
N GLU A 155 0.58 -0.72 -9.15
CA GLU A 155 0.93 -1.69 -10.19
C GLU A 155 2.45 -1.88 -10.24
N PHE A 156 2.90 -3.13 -10.23
CA PHE A 156 4.30 -3.53 -10.36
C PHE A 156 4.48 -4.14 -11.75
N LEU A 157 5.20 -3.43 -12.62
CA LEU A 157 5.40 -3.83 -14.00
C LEU A 157 6.65 -4.71 -14.08
N VAL A 158 6.48 -5.94 -14.54
CA VAL A 158 7.54 -6.94 -14.65
C VAL A 158 7.63 -7.40 -16.11
N GLN A 159 8.85 -7.55 -16.62
CA GLN A 159 9.08 -8.13 -17.94
C GLN A 159 9.77 -9.48 -17.80
N ASN A 160 9.17 -10.51 -18.38
CA ASN A 160 9.75 -11.84 -18.49
C ASN A 160 10.44 -11.97 -19.86
N ALA A 161 11.75 -12.15 -19.87
CA ALA A 161 12.52 -12.44 -21.09
C ALA A 161 12.40 -13.93 -21.50
N GLY A 162 11.91 -14.78 -20.59
CA GLY A 162 11.63 -16.19 -20.79
C GLY A 162 12.25 -17.03 -19.68
N GLY A 163 11.51 -18.04 -19.20
CA GLY A 163 11.89 -18.83 -18.02
C GLY A 163 10.95 -18.54 -16.85
N PRO A 164 11.41 -18.75 -15.60
CA PRO A 164 10.65 -18.36 -14.41
C PRO A 164 10.34 -16.86 -14.41
N THR A 165 9.17 -16.48 -13.92
CA THR A 165 8.79 -15.08 -13.71
C THR A 165 7.96 -14.91 -12.45
N GLY A 166 8.16 -13.79 -11.75
CA GLY A 166 7.44 -13.56 -10.51
C GLY A 166 7.63 -12.15 -9.95
N LEU A 167 6.84 -11.88 -8.93
CA LEU A 167 6.94 -10.72 -8.07
C LEU A 167 7.05 -11.18 -6.63
N ARG A 168 7.88 -10.49 -5.85
CA ARG A 168 7.82 -10.55 -4.39
C ARG A 168 7.87 -9.17 -3.81
N VAL A 169 6.87 -8.82 -3.00
CA VAL A 169 6.83 -7.57 -2.23
C VAL A 169 6.90 -7.93 -0.74
N ASP A 170 7.81 -7.29 -0.02
CA ASP A 170 8.01 -7.46 1.41
C ASP A 170 8.03 -6.11 2.13
N LYS A 171 7.70 -6.12 3.42
CA LYS A 171 7.65 -4.94 4.29
C LYS A 171 6.85 -3.78 3.69
N ILE A 172 5.81 -4.08 2.90
CA ILE A 172 4.94 -3.01 2.40
C ILE A 172 4.17 -2.41 3.56
N GLN A 173 4.23 -1.09 3.65
CA GLN A 173 3.57 -0.32 4.68
C GLN A 173 3.23 1.06 4.15
N GLY A 174 2.15 1.62 4.65
CA GLY A 174 1.74 2.96 4.30
C GLY A 174 1.03 3.65 5.44
N SER A 175 1.00 4.98 5.39
CA SER A 175 0.29 5.78 6.37
C SER A 175 -0.21 7.09 5.76
N TYR A 176 -1.19 7.69 6.42
CA TYR A 176 -1.72 9.00 6.09
C TYR A 176 -2.17 9.73 7.36
N SER A 177 -2.38 11.03 7.27
CA SER A 177 -3.01 11.83 8.31
C SER A 177 -4.36 12.37 7.84
N LEU A 178 -5.26 12.62 8.78
CA LEU A 178 -6.51 13.31 8.47
C LEU A 178 -6.27 14.81 8.29
N ILE A 179 -7.12 15.45 7.49
CA ILE A 179 -7.19 16.91 7.41
C ILE A 179 -7.57 17.43 8.80
N PRO A 180 -6.75 18.28 9.46
CA PRO A 180 -7.11 18.85 10.76
C PRO A 180 -8.44 19.60 10.68
N GLU A 181 -9.35 19.35 11.62
CA GLU A 181 -10.60 20.12 11.67
C GLU A 181 -10.26 21.61 11.79
N PRO A 182 -10.87 22.49 10.97
CA PRO A 182 -10.64 23.92 11.09
C PRO A 182 -11.00 24.37 12.50
N GLY A 183 -10.07 25.07 13.17
CA GLY A 183 -10.30 25.69 14.49
C GLY A 183 -11.52 26.63 14.52
N THR A 184 -12.07 26.98 13.36
CA THR A 184 -13.35 27.67 13.18
C THR A 184 -14.50 27.02 13.93
N PHE A 185 -14.59 25.69 14.02
CA PHE A 185 -15.65 25.03 14.80
C PHE A 185 -15.49 25.30 16.30
N ALA A 186 -14.25 25.25 16.82
CA ALA A 186 -13.95 25.63 18.19
C ALA A 186 -14.27 27.11 18.45
N LEU A 187 -13.94 28.00 17.51
CA LEU A 187 -14.26 29.43 17.60
C LEU A 187 -15.76 29.71 17.53
N ALA A 188 -16.50 29.01 16.66
CA ALA A 188 -17.95 29.11 16.55
C ALA A 188 -18.64 28.60 17.83
N ALA A 189 -18.20 27.46 18.36
CA ALA A 189 -18.69 26.92 19.63
C ALA A 189 -18.41 27.89 20.81
N ALA A 190 -17.21 28.45 20.88
CA ALA A 190 -16.86 29.46 21.87
C ALA A 190 -17.72 30.74 21.73
N GLY A 191 -17.97 31.18 20.49
CA GLY A 191 -18.86 32.31 20.18
C GLY A 191 -20.29 32.08 20.67
N LEU A 192 -20.87 30.92 20.35
CA LEU A 192 -22.21 30.53 20.78
C LEU A 192 -22.32 30.39 22.31
N ALA A 193 -21.32 29.80 22.95
CA ALA A 193 -21.27 29.69 24.42
C ALA A 193 -21.24 31.07 25.09
N ARG A 194 -20.46 32.01 24.52
CA ARG A 194 -20.41 33.40 25.03
C ARG A 194 -21.75 34.12 24.87
N ILE A 195 -22.43 33.96 23.73
CA ILE A 195 -23.76 34.56 23.50
C ILE A 195 -24.79 33.98 24.48
N ALA A 196 -24.79 32.66 24.70
CA ALA A 196 -25.68 32.00 25.66
C ALA A 196 -25.45 32.49 27.10
N ALA A 197 -24.19 32.67 27.50
CA ALA A 197 -23.85 33.21 28.82
C ALA A 197 -24.33 34.66 29.01
N ILE A 198 -24.20 35.51 27.99
CA ILE A 198 -24.72 36.89 28.02
C ILE A 198 -26.25 36.89 28.15
N ARG A 199 -26.94 36.01 27.41
CA ARG A 199 -28.40 35.93 27.43
C ARG A 199 -28.94 35.44 28.78
N ARG A 200 -28.28 34.46 29.41
CA ARG A 200 -28.64 33.98 30.76
C ARG A 200 -28.51 35.07 31.81
N ARG A 201 -27.43 35.86 31.79
CA ARG A 201 -27.22 36.97 32.74
C ARG A 201 -28.27 38.06 32.65
N ARG A 202 -28.84 38.30 31.46
CA ARG A 202 -29.91 39.30 31.26
C ARG A 202 -31.28 38.81 31.73
N ALA A 203 -31.49 37.50 31.83
CA ALA A 203 -32.76 36.92 32.27
C ALA A 203 -32.90 36.84 33.80
N THR A 204 -31.80 36.97 34.55
CA THR A 204 -31.78 36.88 36.03
C THR A 204 -31.90 38.23 36.74
N THR A 205 -32.02 39.34 35.98
CA THR A 205 -32.04 40.71 36.51
C THR A 205 -33.41 41.40 36.45
N LEU A 206 -34.49 40.62 36.27
CA LEU A 206 -35.89 41.03 36.42
C LEU A 206 -36.50 40.30 37.62
#